data_AF-A0A3M7M391-F1
#
_entry.id   AF-A0A3M7M391-F1
#
_cell.length_a   1.000
_cell.length_b   1.000
_cell.length_c   1.000
_cell.angle_alpha   90.00
_cell.angle_beta   90.00
_cell.angle_gamma   90.00
#
_symmetry.space_group_name_H-M   'P 1'
#
loop_
_entity.id
_entity.type
_entity.pdbx_description
1 polymer ?
#
loop_
_entity_poly.entity_id
_entity_poly.type
_entity_poly.pdbx_seq_one_letter_code
_entity_poly.pdbx_strand_id
1 'polypeptide(L)'
;MSTSITSQLPRLRAQLNDLTSQFHTSSSLNASTSPTLTNPNDPSLTPDFAAAQQKKKAILSKSVRFSDNPDSTSAAAEDPNRAALFPYRDDPADGEAPDQSHLDNEQIHQFHSQVIRDQDDQLDRLGESIGRQRELSMQIGDELDGQVLLLDDVEEGVDRHQAQFVRARGRLDRFSRKARENWSLTVIVVLIIILVLLIIITK
;
A
#
# COMPACT_ATOMS: atom_id res chain seq x y z
N MET A 1 12.62 -12.02 -52.07
CA MET A 1 12.13 -11.97 -50.68
C MET A 1 13.23 -11.75 -49.63
N SER A 2 14.50 -12.09 -49.90
CA SER A 2 15.59 -12.02 -48.91
C SER A 2 16.15 -10.61 -48.62
N THR A 3 15.90 -9.63 -49.50
CA THR A 3 16.43 -8.25 -49.36
C THR A 3 15.73 -7.45 -48.25
N SER A 4 14.48 -7.77 -47.92
CA SER A 4 13.71 -7.07 -46.88
C SER A 4 14.27 -7.34 -45.49
N ILE A 5 14.64 -8.59 -45.19
CA ILE A 5 15.15 -8.99 -43.86
C ILE A 5 16.52 -8.37 -43.61
N THR A 6 17.41 -8.42 -44.60
CA THR A 6 18.75 -7.79 -44.51
C THR A 6 18.66 -6.28 -44.30
N SER A 7 17.68 -5.62 -44.92
CA SER A 7 17.45 -4.17 -44.73
C SER A 7 16.92 -3.80 -43.34
N GLN A 8 16.23 -4.74 -42.67
CA GLN A 8 15.63 -4.52 -41.35
C GLN A 8 16.57 -4.86 -40.18
N LEU A 9 17.58 -5.71 -40.42
CA LEU A 9 18.56 -6.15 -39.42
C LEU A 9 19.20 -5.00 -38.60
N PRO A 10 19.64 -3.88 -39.22
CA PRO A 10 20.25 -2.77 -38.49
C PRO A 10 19.28 -2.10 -37.52
N ARG A 11 18.00 -1.99 -37.92
CA ARG A 11 16.92 -1.42 -37.11
C ARG A 11 16.62 -2.30 -35.90
N LEU A 12 16.49 -3.61 -36.11
CA LEU A 12 16.26 -4.58 -35.01
C LEU A 12 17.41 -4.57 -34.00
N ARG A 13 18.66 -4.51 -34.47
CA ARG A 13 19.83 -4.44 -33.59
C ARG A 13 19.86 -3.16 -32.76
N ALA A 14 19.50 -2.02 -33.36
CA ALA A 14 19.38 -0.75 -32.64
C ALA A 14 18.26 -0.80 -31.60
N GLN A 15 17.11 -1.39 -31.94
CA GLN A 15 15.98 -1.57 -31.01
C GLN A 15 16.34 -2.48 -29.83
N LEU A 16 17.06 -3.58 -30.07
CA LEU A 16 17.51 -4.47 -28.99
C LEU A 16 18.51 -3.77 -28.05
N ASN A 17 19.50 -3.07 -28.60
CA ASN A 17 20.47 -2.33 -27.79
C ASN A 17 19.81 -1.25 -26.92
N ASP A 18 18.80 -0.58 -27.46
CA ASP A 18 18.01 0.43 -26.74
C ASP A 18 17.15 -0.20 -25.63
N LEU A 19 16.55 -1.37 -25.88
CA LEU A 19 15.77 -2.08 -24.87
C LEU A 19 16.67 -2.62 -23.74
N THR A 20 17.83 -3.15 -24.09
CA THR A 20 18.85 -3.61 -23.14
C THR A 20 19.37 -2.44 -22.29
N SER A 21 19.63 -1.27 -22.88
CA SER A 21 20.09 -0.11 -22.11
C SER A 21 19.03 0.43 -21.15
N GLN A 22 17.74 0.38 -21.53
CA GLN A 22 16.62 0.74 -20.66
C GLN A 22 16.48 -0.19 -19.47
N PHE A 23 16.69 -1.50 -19.67
CA PHE A 23 16.66 -2.48 -18.57
C PHE A 23 17.82 -2.29 -17.58
N HIS A 24 18.99 -1.88 -18.06
CA HIS A 24 20.17 -1.65 -17.22
C HIS A 24 20.30 -0.21 -16.68
N THR A 25 19.46 0.74 -17.13
CA THR A 25 19.46 2.16 -16.70
C THR A 25 18.20 2.50 -15.90
N SER A 26 17.80 1.62 -14.97
CA SER A 26 16.57 1.78 -14.17
C SER A 26 16.64 2.85 -13.07
N SER A 27 17.71 3.65 -12.97
CA SER A 27 17.87 4.66 -11.90
C SER A 27 18.01 6.12 -12.35
N SER A 28 17.69 6.45 -13.60
CA SER A 28 17.67 7.86 -14.04
C SER A 28 16.25 8.40 -14.18
N LEU A 29 15.86 9.26 -13.24
CA LEU A 29 14.60 10.02 -13.13
C LEU A 29 14.34 11.01 -14.29
N ASN A 30 14.89 10.79 -15.48
CA ASN A 30 14.62 11.61 -16.64
C ASN A 30 14.12 10.72 -17.77
N ALA A 31 12.79 10.70 -17.95
CA ALA A 31 12.11 10.00 -19.02
C ALA A 31 12.52 10.60 -20.37
N SER A 32 13.60 10.06 -20.95
CA SER A 32 13.93 10.28 -22.35
C SER A 32 12.78 9.73 -23.20
N THR A 33 12.12 10.63 -23.92
CA THR A 33 10.99 10.41 -24.81
C THR A 33 11.46 9.68 -26.08
N SER A 34 11.76 8.39 -25.94
CA SER A 34 12.16 7.56 -27.09
C SER A 34 10.99 7.34 -28.06
N PRO A 35 11.22 7.32 -29.38
CA PRO A 35 10.19 7.19 -30.41
C PRO A 35 9.42 5.85 -30.32
N THR A 36 10.01 4.82 -29.72
CA THR A 36 9.40 3.49 -29.51
C THR A 36 8.24 3.52 -28.51
N LEU A 37 8.25 4.45 -27.55
CA LEU A 37 7.15 4.65 -26.60
C LEU A 37 6.06 5.59 -27.13
N THR A 38 6.29 6.27 -28.26
CA THR A 38 5.36 7.26 -28.82
C THR A 38 4.73 6.82 -30.13
N ASN A 39 5.35 5.90 -30.87
CA ASN A 39 4.85 5.42 -32.15
C ASN A 39 4.94 3.89 -32.26
N PRO A 40 3.83 3.18 -32.55
CA PRO A 40 3.86 1.73 -32.68
C PRO A 40 4.61 1.30 -33.94
N ASN A 41 5.26 0.14 -33.86
CA ASN A 41 5.89 -0.53 -35.01
C ASN A 41 4.85 -1.22 -35.92
N ASP A 42 3.65 -1.48 -35.39
CA ASP A 42 2.52 -2.06 -36.10
C ASP A 42 1.34 -1.06 -36.12
N PRO A 43 0.81 -0.68 -37.29
CA PRO A 43 -0.30 0.27 -37.37
C PRO A 43 -1.58 -0.21 -36.69
N SER A 44 -1.78 -1.51 -36.48
CA SER A 44 -2.95 -2.06 -35.78
C SER A 44 -3.00 -1.73 -34.30
N LEU A 45 -1.86 -1.39 -33.69
CA LEU A 45 -1.72 -1.06 -32.26
C LEU A 45 -1.88 0.44 -31.97
N THR A 46 -2.09 1.27 -33.00
CA THR A 46 -2.33 2.71 -32.85
C THR A 46 -3.45 3.09 -31.86
N PRO A 47 -4.62 2.42 -31.78
CA PRO A 47 -5.65 2.77 -30.80
C PRO A 47 -5.20 2.51 -29.36
N ASP A 48 -4.45 1.44 -29.10
CA ASP A 48 -3.97 1.09 -27.76
C ASP A 48 -2.90 2.07 -27.26
N PHE A 49 -1.98 2.49 -28.15
CA PHE A 49 -0.98 3.51 -27.82
C PHE A 49 -1.64 4.87 -27.56
N ALA A 50 -2.69 5.23 -28.31
CA ALA A 50 -3.46 6.45 -28.06
C ALA A 50 -4.18 6.41 -26.71
N ALA A 51 -4.73 5.25 -26.31
CA ALA A 51 -5.36 5.06 -25.01
C ALA A 51 -4.35 5.13 -23.86
N ALA A 52 -3.15 4.57 -24.03
CA ALA A 52 -2.07 4.62 -23.04
C ALA A 52 -1.50 6.04 -22.82
N GLN A 53 -1.48 6.87 -23.88
CA GLN A 53 -1.02 8.26 -23.80
C GLN A 53 -2.05 9.22 -23.16
N GLN A 54 -3.31 8.81 -23.04
CA GLN A 54 -4.33 9.58 -22.34
C GLN A 54 -4.05 9.57 -20.84
N LYS A 55 -3.26 10.56 -20.38
CA LYS A 55 -3.17 10.94 -18.97
C LYS A 55 -4.56 11.35 -18.48
N LYS A 56 -5.32 10.40 -17.93
CA LYS A 56 -6.48 10.70 -17.09
C LYS A 56 -5.96 11.61 -15.98
N LYS A 57 -6.53 12.82 -15.91
CA LYS A 57 -6.23 13.82 -14.89
C LYS A 57 -6.33 13.12 -13.53
N ALA A 58 -5.21 12.95 -12.86
CA ALA A 58 -5.15 12.27 -11.57
C ALA A 58 -6.01 13.07 -10.60
N ILE A 59 -7.23 12.61 -10.35
CA ILE A 59 -7.97 12.97 -9.17
C ILE A 59 -7.11 12.40 -8.04
N LEU A 60 -6.62 13.28 -7.16
CA LEU A 60 -5.84 12.94 -5.98
C LEU A 60 -6.71 12.15 -5.00
N SER A 61 -7.05 10.91 -5.34
CA SER A 61 -7.44 9.94 -4.34
C SER A 61 -6.17 9.62 -3.56
N LYS A 62 -6.20 9.86 -2.25
CA LYS A 62 -5.24 9.26 -1.31
C LYS A 62 -5.48 7.74 -1.31
N SER A 63 -5.14 7.07 -2.40
CA SER A 63 -5.00 5.63 -2.39
C SER A 63 -3.63 5.36 -1.79
N VAL A 64 -3.61 4.72 -0.62
CA VAL A 64 -2.40 4.05 -0.16
C VAL A 64 -2.17 2.90 -1.15
N ARG A 65 -1.31 3.15 -2.13
CA ARG A 65 -0.78 2.10 -2.98
C ARG A 65 0.11 1.26 -2.09
N PHE A 66 -0.29 0.02 -1.83
CA PHE A 66 0.65 -1.00 -1.41
C PHE A 66 1.65 -1.14 -2.56
N SER A 67 2.80 -0.49 -2.41
CA SER A 67 3.97 -0.76 -3.24
C SER A 67 4.38 -2.18 -2.92
N ASP A 68 4.06 -3.11 -3.81
CA ASP A 68 4.79 -4.36 -3.94
C ASP A 68 6.22 -3.95 -4.31
N ASN A 69 7.06 -3.78 -3.29
CA ASN A 69 8.47 -3.51 -3.46
C ASN A 69 9.17 -4.87 -3.48
N PRO A 70 9.56 -5.40 -4.66
CA PRO A 70 10.27 -6.67 -4.73
C PRO A 70 11.68 -6.63 -4.12
N ASP A 71 12.19 -5.47 -3.70
CA ASP A 71 13.49 -5.35 -3.01
C ASP A 71 13.50 -5.89 -1.57
N SER A 72 12.45 -6.62 -1.15
CA SER A 72 12.46 -7.44 0.06
C SER A 72 13.03 -8.85 -0.17
N THR A 73 13.69 -9.12 -1.30
CA THR A 73 14.34 -10.41 -1.60
C THR A 73 15.43 -10.77 -0.59
N SER A 74 16.04 -9.79 0.09
CA SER A 74 17.00 -10.03 1.19
C SER A 74 16.34 -10.24 2.56
N ALA A 75 15.12 -9.75 2.77
CA ALA A 75 14.37 -9.91 4.03
C ALA A 75 13.39 -11.11 3.99
N ALA A 76 13.05 -11.62 2.81
CA ALA A 76 12.20 -12.81 2.62
C ALA A 76 12.92 -14.13 2.93
N ALA A 77 14.24 -14.10 3.15
CA ALA A 77 15.02 -15.28 3.54
C ALA A 77 14.92 -15.64 5.03
N GLU A 78 14.39 -14.74 5.87
CA GLU A 78 14.44 -14.92 7.34
C GLU A 78 13.16 -15.50 7.97
N ASP A 79 12.03 -15.53 7.24
CA ASP A 79 10.78 -16.12 7.75
C ASP A 79 10.39 -17.42 7.01
N PRO A 80 10.56 -18.60 7.64
CA PRO A 80 10.27 -19.89 7.01
C PRO A 80 8.78 -20.06 6.67
N ASN A 81 7.86 -19.37 7.38
CA ASN A 81 6.44 -19.45 7.09
C ASN A 81 6.06 -18.64 5.84
N ARG A 82 6.79 -17.55 5.56
CA ARG A 82 6.56 -16.74 4.36
C ARG A 82 7.13 -17.39 3.09
N ALA A 83 8.24 -18.12 3.20
CA ALA A 83 8.80 -18.88 2.10
C ALA A 83 7.86 -20.00 1.61
N ALA A 84 7.09 -20.63 2.52
CA ALA A 84 6.10 -21.64 2.17
C ALA A 84 4.89 -21.08 1.39
N LEU A 85 4.63 -19.77 1.48
CA LEU A 85 3.52 -19.10 0.79
C LEU A 85 3.88 -18.68 -0.64
N PHE A 86 5.17 -18.57 -0.98
CA PHE A 86 5.65 -18.24 -2.32
C PHE A 86 6.65 -19.30 -2.79
N PRO A 87 6.17 -20.49 -3.21
CA PRO A 87 7.03 -21.57 -3.70
C PRO A 87 7.81 -21.21 -4.96
N TYR A 88 7.34 -20.20 -5.71
CA TYR A 88 7.96 -19.76 -6.94
C TYR A 88 9.02 -18.68 -6.69
N ARG A 89 10.25 -18.91 -7.17
CA ARG A 89 11.33 -17.93 -7.25
C ARG A 89 11.81 -17.84 -8.69
N ASP A 90 12.06 -16.62 -9.17
CA ASP A 90 12.54 -16.36 -10.54
C ASP A 90 13.99 -16.83 -10.76
N ASP A 91 14.75 -17.05 -9.68
CA ASP A 91 16.13 -17.55 -9.71
C ASP A 91 16.23 -18.83 -8.85
N PRO A 92 15.90 -20.01 -9.41
CA PRO A 92 16.13 -21.27 -8.71
C PRO A 92 17.64 -21.47 -8.54
N ALA A 93 18.08 -21.85 -7.33
CA ALA A 93 19.49 -22.12 -7.09
C ALA A 93 19.99 -23.17 -8.09
N ASP A 94 21.16 -22.92 -8.69
CA ASP A 94 21.79 -23.68 -9.80
C ASP A 94 21.95 -25.22 -9.59
N GLY A 95 21.47 -25.79 -8.49
CA GLY A 95 21.58 -27.21 -8.13
C GLY A 95 20.27 -27.99 -8.02
N GLU A 96 19.09 -27.38 -8.25
CA GLU A 96 17.79 -28.05 -8.09
C GLU A 96 17.21 -28.64 -9.38
N ALA A 97 17.87 -28.42 -10.53
CA ALA A 97 17.45 -29.05 -11.79
C ALA A 97 17.66 -30.57 -11.70
N PRO A 98 16.62 -31.40 -11.95
CA PRO A 98 16.77 -32.85 -11.98
C PRO A 98 17.84 -33.26 -12.99
N ASP A 99 18.72 -34.20 -12.62
CA ASP A 99 19.72 -34.74 -13.55
C ASP A 99 19.03 -35.58 -14.65
N GLN A 100 18.83 -34.96 -15.82
CA GLN A 100 18.17 -35.57 -16.97
C GLN A 100 19.13 -36.36 -17.86
N SER A 101 20.42 -36.46 -17.50
CA SER A 101 21.44 -37.07 -18.37
C SER A 101 21.26 -38.58 -18.61
N HIS A 102 20.47 -39.26 -17.77
CA HIS A 102 20.21 -40.71 -17.86
C HIS A 102 18.85 -41.08 -18.47
N LEU A 103 17.98 -40.11 -18.75
CA LEU A 103 16.60 -40.35 -19.17
C LEU A 103 16.47 -40.40 -20.69
N ASP A 104 15.64 -41.32 -21.18
CA ASP A 104 15.30 -41.39 -22.61
C ASP A 104 14.36 -40.23 -23.00
N ASN A 105 14.39 -39.78 -24.26
CA ASN A 105 13.63 -38.60 -24.69
C ASN A 105 12.12 -38.70 -24.40
N GLU A 106 11.57 -39.91 -24.48
CA GLU A 106 10.17 -40.17 -24.17
C GLU A 106 9.87 -40.04 -22.67
N GLN A 107 10.82 -40.42 -21.82
CA GLN A 107 10.71 -40.27 -20.35
C GLN A 107 10.84 -38.79 -19.93
N ILE A 108 11.73 -38.02 -20.59
CA ILE A 108 11.85 -36.57 -20.38
C ILE A 108 10.54 -35.87 -20.76
N HIS A 109 9.95 -36.24 -21.90
CA HIS A 109 8.68 -35.68 -22.33
C HIS A 109 7.54 -35.99 -21.34
N GLN A 110 7.45 -37.24 -20.87
CA GLN A 110 6.44 -37.61 -19.87
C GLN A 110 6.64 -36.83 -18.56
N PHE A 111 7.87 -36.72 -18.08
CA PHE A 111 8.22 -35.96 -16.88
C PHE A 111 7.83 -34.48 -17.01
N HIS A 112 8.24 -33.80 -18.09
CA HIS A 112 7.86 -32.41 -18.33
C HIS A 112 6.35 -32.24 -18.47
N SER A 113 5.64 -33.18 -19.09
CA SER A 113 4.16 -33.11 -19.17
C SER A 113 3.49 -33.20 -17.80
N GLN A 114 4.12 -33.89 -16.85
CA GLN A 114 3.60 -34.01 -15.49
C GLN A 114 3.92 -32.76 -14.66
N VAL A 115 5.14 -32.23 -14.81
CA VAL A 115 5.58 -30.98 -14.18
C VAL A 115 4.75 -29.79 -14.65
N ILE A 116 4.44 -29.68 -15.95
CA ILE A 116 3.59 -28.60 -16.49
C ILE A 116 2.17 -28.69 -15.90
N ARG A 117 1.59 -29.89 -15.82
CA ARG A 117 0.27 -30.07 -15.21
C ARG A 117 0.25 -29.68 -13.73
N ASP A 118 1.29 -30.05 -12.99
CA ASP A 118 1.39 -29.69 -11.57
C ASP A 118 1.54 -28.16 -11.38
N GLN A 119 2.26 -27.49 -12.29
CA GLN A 119 2.35 -26.03 -12.30
C GLN A 119 1.01 -25.36 -12.64
N ASP A 120 0.27 -25.87 -13.62
CA ASP A 120 -1.06 -25.34 -13.97
C ASP A 120 -2.02 -25.45 -12.77
N ASP A 121 -2.02 -26.60 -12.07
CA ASP A 121 -2.82 -26.80 -10.85
C ASP A 121 -2.43 -25.84 -9.71
N GLN A 122 -1.14 -25.48 -9.60
CA GLN A 122 -0.67 -24.48 -8.65
C GLN A 122 -1.08 -23.06 -9.05
N LEU A 123 -1.03 -22.73 -10.34
CA LEU A 123 -1.46 -21.44 -10.87
C LEU A 123 -2.97 -21.23 -10.71
N ASP A 124 -3.78 -22.27 -10.85
CA ASP A 124 -5.22 -22.20 -10.61
C ASP A 124 -5.53 -21.86 -9.14
N ARG A 125 -4.81 -22.48 -8.20
CA ARG A 125 -4.92 -22.18 -6.75
C ARG A 125 -4.46 -20.75 -6.44
N LEU A 126 -3.40 -20.29 -7.10
CA LEU A 126 -2.92 -18.92 -6.96
C LEU A 126 -3.90 -17.93 -7.58
N GLY A 127 -4.53 -18.27 -8.71
CA GLY A 127 -5.57 -17.47 -9.33
C GLY A 127 -6.79 -17.30 -8.41
N GLU A 128 -7.20 -18.38 -7.73
CA GLU A 128 -8.27 -18.34 -6.75
C GLU A 128 -7.91 -17.46 -5.53
N SER A 129 -6.67 -17.54 -5.05
CA SER A 129 -6.21 -16.72 -3.91
C SER A 129 -6.07 -15.24 -4.27
N ILE A 130 -5.56 -14.92 -5.46
CA ILE A 130 -5.52 -13.55 -6.01
C ILE A 130 -6.93 -13.00 -6.22
N GLY A 131 -7.87 -13.82 -6.69
CA GLY A 131 -9.28 -13.45 -6.81
C GLY A 131 -9.88 -13.03 -5.47
N ARG A 132 -9.66 -13.83 -4.42
CA ARG A 132 -10.10 -13.49 -3.05
C ARG A 132 -9.38 -12.26 -2.50
N GLN A 133 -8.08 -12.11 -2.75
CA GLN A 133 -7.33 -10.93 -2.32
C GLN A 133 -7.84 -9.65 -2.99
N ARG A 134 -8.19 -9.72 -4.28
CA ARG A 134 -8.81 -8.60 -5.00
C ARG A 134 -10.15 -8.23 -4.40
N GLU A 135 -10.99 -9.20 -4.08
CA GLU A 135 -12.28 -8.97 -3.41
C GLU A 135 -12.10 -8.28 -2.05
N LEU A 136 -11.19 -8.80 -1.22
CA LEU A 136 -10.84 -8.15 0.05
C LEU A 136 -10.31 -6.73 -0.16
N SER A 137 -9.49 -6.50 -1.18
CA SER A 137 -8.97 -5.16 -1.48
C SER A 137 -10.08 -4.19 -1.91
N MET A 138 -11.10 -4.65 -2.62
CA MET A 138 -12.26 -3.82 -2.98
C MET A 138 -13.09 -3.50 -1.75
N GLN A 139 -13.36 -4.50 -0.90
CA GLN A 139 -14.08 -4.32 0.35
C GLN A 139 -13.36 -3.35 1.31
N ILE A 140 -12.03 -3.46 1.42
CA ILE A 140 -11.20 -2.52 2.20
C ILE A 140 -11.29 -1.12 1.59
N GLY A 141 -11.31 -1.00 0.26
CA GLY A 141 -11.51 0.28 -0.43
C GLY A 141 -12.84 0.94 -0.06
N ASP A 142 -13.94 0.18 -0.14
CA ASP A 142 -15.27 0.68 0.20
C ASP A 142 -15.40 1.07 1.68
N GLU A 143 -14.82 0.28 2.58
CA GLU A 143 -14.81 0.57 4.02
C GLU A 143 -13.93 1.80 4.35
N LEU A 144 -12.79 1.98 3.66
CA LEU A 144 -11.97 3.17 3.80
C LEU A 144 -12.70 4.43 3.31
N ASP A 145 -13.45 4.34 2.20
CA ASP A 145 -14.31 5.43 1.74
C ASP A 145 -15.43 5.74 2.75
N GLY A 146 -15.99 4.71 3.42
CA GLY A 146 -16.91 4.88 4.54
C GLY A 146 -16.26 5.55 5.76
N GLN A 147 -15.01 5.20 6.08
CA GLN A 147 -14.26 5.79 7.19
C GLN A 147 -13.91 7.26 6.97
N VAL A 148 -13.81 7.74 5.72
CA VAL A 148 -13.65 9.17 5.42
C VAL A 148 -14.87 9.97 5.90
N LEU A 149 -16.08 9.44 5.69
CA LEU A 149 -17.31 10.06 6.20
C LEU A 149 -17.36 10.06 7.73
N LEU A 150 -16.97 8.95 8.36
CA LEU A 150 -16.95 8.85 9.81
C LEU A 150 -15.89 9.77 10.44
N LEU A 151 -14.79 10.04 9.74
CA LEU A 151 -13.75 10.95 10.21
C LEU A 151 -14.23 12.42 10.23
N ASP A 152 -15.08 12.83 9.29
CA ASP A 152 -15.71 14.15 9.26
C ASP A 152 -16.64 14.36 10.47
N ASP A 153 -17.46 13.34 10.79
CA ASP A 153 -18.31 13.34 11.99
C ASP A 153 -17.48 13.41 13.29
N VAL A 154 -16.33 12.72 13.32
CA VAL A 154 -15.39 12.79 14.45
C VAL A 154 -14.76 14.18 14.55
N GLU A 155 -14.39 14.81 13.43
CA GLU A 155 -13.86 16.18 13.40
C GLU A 155 -14.88 17.18 13.94
N GLU A 156 -16.15 17.11 13.50
CA GLU A 156 -17.22 17.96 14.05
C GLU A 156 -17.43 17.71 15.56
N GLY A 157 -17.38 16.44 15.98
CA GLY A 157 -17.46 16.06 17.38
C GLY A 157 -16.34 16.67 18.22
N VAL A 158 -15.10 16.59 17.74
CA VAL A 158 -13.92 17.18 18.39
C VAL A 158 -14.04 18.69 18.50
N ASP A 159 -14.45 19.38 17.44
CA ASP A 159 -14.66 20.84 17.46
C ASP A 159 -15.71 21.26 18.48
N ARG A 160 -16.81 20.51 18.57
CA ARG A 160 -17.85 20.74 19.58
C ARG A 160 -17.32 20.54 20.99
N HIS A 161 -16.56 19.48 21.24
CA HIS A 161 -15.93 19.23 22.54
C HIS A 161 -14.91 20.33 22.89
N GLN A 162 -14.09 20.76 21.93
CA GLN A 162 -13.15 21.86 22.13
C GLN A 162 -13.87 23.15 22.52
N ALA A 163 -14.97 23.48 21.84
CA ALA A 163 -15.79 24.65 22.17
C ALA A 163 -16.45 24.54 23.55
N GLN A 164 -16.81 23.34 24.00
CA GLN A 164 -17.30 23.11 25.37
C GLN A 164 -16.18 23.24 26.41
N PHE A 165 -14.99 22.71 26.14
CA PHE A 165 -13.82 22.84 27.01
C PHE A 165 -13.40 24.31 27.18
N VAL A 166 -13.38 25.11 26.11
CA VAL A 166 -13.07 26.54 26.19
C VAL A 166 -14.07 27.26 27.11
N ARG A 167 -15.37 26.98 26.97
CA ARG A 167 -16.41 27.56 27.84
C ARG A 167 -16.25 27.09 29.29
N ALA A 168 -16.03 25.80 29.51
CA ALA A 168 -15.82 25.22 30.85
C ALA A 168 -14.60 25.84 31.54
N ARG A 169 -13.47 25.96 30.83
CA ARG A 169 -12.27 26.65 31.31
C ARG A 169 -12.55 28.10 31.66
N GLY A 170 -13.29 28.82 30.83
CA GLY A 170 -13.69 30.21 31.12
C GLY A 170 -14.57 30.35 32.37
N ARG A 171 -15.48 29.39 32.62
CA ARG A 171 -16.28 29.36 33.86
C ARG A 171 -15.42 29.05 35.07
N LEU A 172 -14.48 28.10 34.94
CA LEU A 172 -13.54 27.75 36.00
C LEU A 172 -12.63 28.93 36.36
N ASP A 173 -12.13 29.67 35.38
CA ASP A 173 -11.30 30.86 35.60
C ASP A 173 -12.07 32.00 36.28
N ARG A 174 -13.34 32.22 35.90
CA ARG A 174 -14.21 33.16 36.62
C ARG A 174 -14.47 32.70 38.05
N PHE A 175 -14.69 31.40 38.26
CA PHE A 175 -14.91 30.84 39.58
C PHE A 175 -13.66 30.94 40.46
N SER A 176 -12.48 30.60 39.93
CA SER A 176 -11.21 30.70 40.67
C SER A 176 -10.93 32.15 41.07
N ARG A 177 -11.18 33.12 40.18
CA ARG A 177 -11.02 34.54 40.48
C ARG A 177 -12.00 35.01 41.55
N LYS A 178 -13.27 34.64 41.44
CA LYS A 178 -14.31 34.99 42.43
C LYS A 178 -14.09 34.30 43.78
N ALA A 179 -13.61 33.05 43.75
CA ALA A 179 -13.21 32.31 44.93
C ALA A 179 -12.06 33.03 45.64
N ARG A 180 -11.01 33.45 44.92
CA ARG A 180 -9.88 34.17 45.50
C ARG A 180 -10.28 35.47 46.22
N GLU A 181 -11.23 36.22 45.67
CA GLU A 181 -11.74 37.46 46.28
C GLU A 181 -12.53 37.19 47.57
N ASN A 182 -13.35 36.14 47.59
CA ASN A 182 -14.23 35.81 48.71
C ASN A 182 -13.66 34.72 49.64
N TRP A 183 -12.45 34.22 49.38
CA TRP A 183 -11.85 33.08 50.07
C TRP A 183 -11.65 33.36 51.55
N SER A 184 -11.04 34.52 51.85
CA SER A 184 -10.78 34.97 53.22
C SER A 184 -12.07 35.05 54.05
N LEU A 185 -13.12 35.67 53.50
CA LEU A 185 -14.41 35.81 54.18
C LEU A 185 -15.11 34.46 54.37
N THR A 186 -15.08 33.59 53.34
CA THR A 186 -15.67 32.25 53.42
C THR A 186 -14.97 31.39 54.48
N VAL A 187 -13.64 31.44 54.55
CA VAL A 187 -12.85 30.73 55.57
C VAL A 187 -13.24 31.19 56.98
N ILE A 188 -13.38 32.50 57.20
CA ILE A 188 -13.80 33.04 58.50
C ILE A 188 -15.20 32.53 58.90
N VAL A 189 -16.18 32.56 57.98
CA VAL A 189 -17.54 32.08 58.27
C VAL A 189 -17.56 30.58 58.57
N VAL A 190 -16.80 29.77 57.83
CA VAL A 190 -16.67 28.32 58.09
C VAL A 190 -16.06 28.07 59.46
N LEU A 191 -15.03 28.82 59.86
CA LEU A 191 -14.42 28.75 61.18
C LEU A 191 -15.42 29.06 62.31
N ILE A 192 -16.27 30.07 62.11
CA ILE A 192 -17.34 30.41 63.07
C ILE A 192 -18.36 29.27 63.17
N ILE A 193 -18.78 28.67 62.06
CA ILE A 193 -19.73 27.53 62.07
C ILE A 193 -19.12 26.34 62.82
N ILE A 194 -17.85 26.02 62.56
CA ILE A 194 -17.13 24.96 63.28
C ILE A 194 -17.07 25.26 64.78
N LEU A 195 -16.75 26.50 65.17
CA LEU A 195 -16.73 26.92 66.57
C LEU A 195 -18.11 26.73 67.24
N VAL A 196 -19.18 27.15 66.59
CA VAL A 196 -20.56 26.99 67.10
C VAL A 196 -20.92 25.52 67.24
N LEU A 197 -20.57 24.69 66.25
CA LEU A 197 -20.79 23.23 66.34
C LEU A 197 -20.01 22.62 67.50
N LEU A 198 -18.75 23.00 67.69
CA LEU A 198 -17.96 22.53 68.82
C LEU A 198 -18.58 22.94 70.16
N ILE A 199 -19.09 24.16 70.28
CA ILE A 199 -19.81 24.60 71.49
C ILE A 199 -21.05 23.73 71.73
N ILE A 200 -21.84 23.45 70.69
CA ILE A 200 -23.06 22.61 70.83
C ILE A 200 -22.69 21.17 71.22
N ILE A 201 -21.60 20.63 70.68
CA ILE A 201 -21.15 19.26 70.97
C ILE A 201 -20.50 19.16 72.37
N THR A 202 -19.77 20.20 72.79
CA THR A 202 -19.03 20.20 74.06
C THR A 202 -19.86 20.64 75.26
N LYS A 203 -20.94 21.38 75.03
CA LYS A 203 -21.87 21.86 76.06
C LYS A 203 -23.02 20.88 76.25
#